data_AF-A0A7S3G629-F1
#
_entry.id   AF-A0A7S3G629-F1
#
_cell.length_a   1.000
_cell.length_b   1.000
_cell.length_c   1.000
_cell.angle_alpha   90.00
_cell.angle_beta   90.00
_cell.angle_gamma   90.00
#
_symmetry.space_group_name_H-M   'P 1'
#
loop_
_entity.id
_entity.type
_entity.pdbx_description
1 polymer ?
#
loop_
_entity_poly.entity_id
_entity_poly.type
_entity_poly.pdbx_seq_one_letter_code
_entity_poly.pdbx_strand_id
1 'polypeptide(L)'
;VLSADRPMFFAFILLIDLVYGNRLLKYVLQSVSVSRGSILQTGFLAVVIIYVFSVIAFLYFPLDYIASGDEYDCYSLLRCAAIHLSYGIRSDSGISDVLIPASSIFPRIVFEDLYWLIVSLTLVAIFSGIIIDTFGELRETKRFIETDMASRCFICGLSASSFQKEAYGFRRHIREDHHMWNYVHL
;
A
#
# COMPACT_ATOMS: atom_id res chain seq x y z
N VAL A 1 19.28 24.41 18.89
CA VAL A 1 20.63 23.81 19.02
C VAL A 1 21.09 23.12 17.73
N LEU A 2 20.20 22.41 16.99
CA LEU A 2 20.55 21.74 15.71
C LEU A 2 20.40 22.61 14.44
N SER A 3 20.06 23.89 14.54
CA SER A 3 19.67 24.72 13.39
C SER A 3 20.84 25.25 12.55
N ALA A 4 22.08 25.22 13.05
CA ALA A 4 23.21 25.85 12.38
C ALA A 4 24.00 24.90 11.46
N ASP A 5 24.11 23.61 11.79
CA ASP A 5 25.07 22.72 11.11
C ASP A 5 24.49 21.86 9.99
N ARG A 6 23.16 21.63 9.92
CA ARG A 6 22.52 20.79 8.88
C ARG A 6 21.11 21.27 8.51
N PRO A 7 20.96 22.24 7.59
CA PRO A 7 19.63 22.75 7.19
C PRO A 7 18.69 21.66 6.66
N MET A 8 19.24 20.63 6.00
CA MET A 8 18.48 19.47 5.48
C MET A 8 17.84 18.64 6.59
N PHE A 9 18.51 18.46 7.74
CA PHE A 9 17.99 17.65 8.84
C PHE A 9 16.82 18.34 9.54
N PHE A 10 16.89 19.67 9.69
CA PHE A 10 15.81 20.46 10.26
C PHE A 10 14.57 20.49 9.34
N ALA A 11 14.78 20.62 8.02
CA ALA A 11 13.69 20.53 7.05
C ALA A 11 12.97 19.18 7.12
N PHE A 12 13.72 18.07 7.27
CA PHE A 12 13.14 16.74 7.44
C PHE A 12 12.26 16.63 8.70
N ILE A 13 12.74 17.11 9.85
CA ILE A 13 11.97 17.09 11.11
C ILE A 13 10.68 17.91 10.97
N LEU A 14 10.75 19.12 10.40
CA LEU A 14 9.58 19.95 10.19
C LEU A 14 8.53 19.28 9.29
N LEU A 15 8.97 18.57 8.25
CA LEU A 15 8.06 17.81 7.37
C LEU A 15 7.41 16.65 8.10
N ILE A 16 8.15 15.93 8.94
CA ILE A 16 7.59 14.90 9.81
C ILE A 16 6.55 15.49 10.76
N ASP A 17 6.88 16.57 11.45
CA ASP A 17 5.96 17.24 12.38
C ASP A 17 4.69 17.73 11.66
N LEU A 18 4.81 18.24 10.44
CA LEU A 18 3.68 18.63 9.58
C LEU A 18 2.77 17.43 9.25
N VAL A 19 3.37 16.29 8.90
CA VAL A 19 2.67 15.05 8.57
C VAL A 19 1.91 14.51 9.79
N TYR A 20 2.54 14.52 10.97
CA TYR A 20 1.90 14.05 12.21
C TYR A 20 0.88 15.05 12.78
N GLY A 21 1.04 16.35 12.51
CA GLY A 21 0.10 17.38 12.92
C GLY A 21 -1.20 17.40 12.12
N ASN A 22 -1.16 16.97 10.85
CA ASN A 22 -2.34 16.95 9.98
C ASN A 22 -3.11 15.62 10.09
N ARG A 23 -4.38 15.71 10.51
CA ARG A 23 -5.27 14.54 10.64
C ARG A 23 -5.40 13.74 9.35
N LEU A 24 -5.51 14.40 8.20
CA LEU A 24 -5.63 13.75 6.90
C LEU A 24 -4.40 12.93 6.55
N LEU A 25 -3.20 13.50 6.73
CA LEU A 25 -1.95 12.82 6.41
C LEU A 25 -1.72 11.62 7.33
N LYS A 26 -2.11 11.73 8.60
CA LYS A 26 -2.09 10.61 9.54
C LYS A 26 -3.00 9.46 9.10
N TYR A 27 -4.19 9.74 8.58
CA TYR A 27 -5.08 8.71 8.04
C TYR A 27 -4.48 7.99 6.82
N VAL A 28 -3.80 8.72 5.93
CA VAL A 28 -3.11 8.13 4.77
C VAL A 28 -1.95 7.23 5.21
N LEU A 29 -1.15 7.64 6.20
CA LEU A 29 -0.09 6.77 6.75
C LEU A 29 -0.65 5.54 7.46
N GLN A 30 -1.75 5.71 8.17
CA GLN A 30 -2.42 4.61 8.87
C GLN A 30 -2.96 3.58 7.87
N SER A 31 -3.51 4.00 6.73
CA SER A 31 -4.04 3.05 5.74
C SER A 31 -2.95 2.16 5.15
N VAL A 32 -1.74 2.68 4.92
CA VAL A 32 -0.59 1.86 4.49
C VAL A 32 -0.10 0.94 5.62
N SER A 33 -0.11 1.42 6.87
CA SER A 33 0.43 0.69 8.01
C SER A 33 -0.43 -0.48 8.47
N VAL A 34 -1.76 -0.40 8.27
CA VAL A 34 -2.74 -1.44 8.59
C VAL A 34 -2.61 -2.61 7.61
N SER A 35 -2.41 -2.32 6.33
CA SER A 35 -2.36 -3.31 5.25
C SER A 35 -0.97 -3.94 5.02
N ARG A 36 -0.03 -3.81 5.97
CA ARG A 36 1.35 -4.32 5.84
C ARG A 36 1.44 -5.79 5.44
N GLY A 37 0.54 -6.64 5.95
CA GLY A 37 0.53 -8.07 5.64
C GLY A 37 0.17 -8.34 4.17
N SER A 38 -0.89 -7.68 3.71
CA SER A 38 -1.35 -7.74 2.31
C SER A 38 -0.28 -7.20 1.35
N ILE A 39 0.41 -6.11 1.71
CA ILE A 39 1.53 -5.55 0.92
C ILE A 39 2.65 -6.59 0.76
N LEU A 40 3.03 -7.29 1.83
CA LEU A 40 4.08 -8.30 1.76
C LEU A 40 3.68 -9.50 0.90
N GLN A 41 2.45 -10.00 1.05
CA GLN A 41 1.96 -11.17 0.28
C GLN A 41 1.81 -10.86 -1.21
N THR A 42 1.28 -9.68 -1.55
CA THR A 42 1.11 -9.25 -2.93
C THR A 42 2.44 -8.84 -3.57
N GLY A 43 3.35 -8.23 -2.81
CA GLY A 43 4.73 -8.00 -3.24
C GLY A 43 5.46 -9.31 -3.55
N PHE A 44 5.24 -10.36 -2.76
CA PHE A 44 5.76 -11.70 -3.06
C PHE A 44 5.21 -12.25 -4.38
N LEU A 45 3.90 -12.10 -4.64
CA LEU A 45 3.31 -12.49 -5.92
C LEU A 45 3.96 -11.76 -7.11
N ALA A 46 4.20 -10.44 -6.98
CA ALA A 46 4.89 -9.67 -8.01
C ALA A 46 6.31 -10.19 -8.26
N VAL A 47 7.07 -10.51 -7.21
CA VAL A 47 8.42 -11.11 -7.33
C VAL A 47 8.36 -12.48 -8.02
N VAL A 48 7.37 -13.31 -7.71
CA VAL A 48 7.19 -14.62 -8.38
C VAL A 48 6.91 -14.44 -9.87
N ILE A 49 6.05 -13.50 -10.26
CA ILE A 49 5.76 -13.20 -11.67
C ILE A 49 7.04 -12.75 -12.38
N ILE A 50 7.77 -11.80 -11.81
CA ILE A 50 9.04 -11.30 -12.36
C ILE A 50 10.06 -12.44 -12.50
N TYR A 51 10.12 -13.35 -11.53
CA TYR A 51 11.00 -14.51 -11.58
C TYR A 51 10.65 -15.44 -12.75
N VAL A 52 9.37 -15.75 -12.98
CA VAL A 52 8.92 -16.55 -14.13
C VAL A 52 9.36 -15.91 -15.45
N PHE A 53 9.17 -14.60 -15.60
CA PHE A 53 9.63 -13.89 -16.79
C PHE A 53 11.16 -13.91 -16.94
N SER A 54 11.92 -13.80 -15.83
CA SER A 54 13.38 -13.88 -15.88
C SER A 54 13.89 -15.27 -16.27
N VAL A 55 13.18 -16.35 -15.90
CA VAL A 55 13.48 -17.71 -16.36
C VAL A 55 13.25 -17.82 -17.87
N ILE A 56 12.12 -17.31 -18.37
CA ILE A 56 11.82 -17.30 -19.81
C ILE A 56 12.88 -16.49 -20.56
N ALA A 57 13.24 -15.31 -20.05
CA ALA A 57 14.31 -14.48 -20.61
C ALA A 57 15.66 -15.21 -20.66
N PHE A 58 16.04 -15.89 -19.58
CA PHE A 58 17.29 -16.65 -19.52
C PHE A 58 17.33 -17.82 -20.52
N LEU A 59 16.19 -18.47 -20.76
CA LEU A 59 16.12 -19.62 -21.68
C LEU A 59 16.08 -19.22 -23.17
N TYR A 60 15.41 -18.12 -23.50
CA TYR A 60 15.15 -17.75 -24.90
C TYR A 60 15.94 -16.53 -25.38
N PHE A 61 16.31 -15.61 -24.48
CA PHE A 61 16.95 -14.33 -24.80
C PHE A 61 18.24 -14.04 -23.97
N PRO A 62 19.12 -15.01 -23.66
CA PRO A 62 20.24 -14.77 -22.74
C PRO A 62 21.27 -13.75 -23.25
N LEU A 63 21.37 -13.57 -24.57
CA LEU A 63 22.33 -12.65 -25.22
C LEU A 63 21.75 -11.25 -25.48
N ASP A 64 20.49 -11.00 -25.11
CA ASP A 64 19.84 -9.74 -25.47
C ASP A 64 19.97 -8.67 -24.38
N TYR A 65 20.54 -8.99 -23.22
CA TYR A 65 20.59 -8.13 -22.03
C TYR A 65 21.97 -7.49 -21.84
N ILE A 66 22.04 -6.16 -21.98
CA ILE A 66 23.24 -5.36 -21.68
C ILE A 66 22.83 -4.17 -20.80
N ALA A 67 22.97 -4.32 -19.49
CA ALA A 67 22.65 -3.27 -18.52
C ALA A 67 23.89 -2.44 -18.14
N SER A 68 25.10 -3.04 -18.18
CA SER A 68 26.37 -2.43 -17.76
C SER A 68 27.26 -1.94 -18.92
N GLY A 69 26.77 -2.03 -20.16
CA GLY A 69 27.38 -1.42 -21.35
C GLY A 69 28.13 -2.40 -22.25
N ASP A 70 29.04 -3.20 -21.70
CA ASP A 70 30.00 -3.95 -22.52
C ASP A 70 29.84 -5.47 -22.46
N GLU A 71 29.06 -6.02 -21.51
CA GLU A 71 28.89 -7.47 -21.34
C GLU A 71 27.42 -7.88 -21.24
N TYR A 72 27.15 -9.14 -21.64
CA TYR A 72 25.85 -9.77 -21.45
C TYR A 72 25.60 -10.02 -19.96
N ASP A 73 24.69 -9.25 -19.37
CA ASP A 73 24.47 -9.29 -17.92
C ASP A 73 23.60 -10.48 -17.48
N CYS A 74 22.87 -11.13 -18.39
CA CYS A 74 22.00 -12.29 -18.11
C CYS A 74 22.74 -13.65 -18.26
N TYR A 75 23.96 -13.79 -17.73
CA TYR A 75 24.74 -15.05 -17.80
C TYR A 75 24.38 -16.08 -16.72
N SER A 76 23.72 -15.68 -15.64
CA SER A 76 23.22 -16.58 -14.60
C SER A 76 21.78 -16.21 -14.24
N LEU A 77 21.00 -17.20 -13.81
CA LEU A 77 19.59 -16.99 -13.46
C LEU A 77 19.41 -15.92 -12.38
N LEU A 78 20.29 -15.91 -11.37
CA LEU A 78 20.26 -14.90 -10.31
C LEU A 78 20.56 -13.50 -10.84
N ARG A 79 21.51 -13.37 -11.77
CA ARG A 79 21.79 -12.07 -12.41
C ARG A 79 20.64 -11.60 -13.27
N CYS A 80 20.05 -12.50 -14.07
CA CYS A 80 18.91 -12.16 -14.90
C CYS A 80 17.72 -11.72 -14.05
N ALA A 81 17.40 -12.48 -12.99
CA ALA A 81 16.37 -12.10 -12.02
C ALA A 81 16.66 -10.73 -11.37
N ALA A 82 17.92 -10.44 -11.02
CA ALA A 82 18.31 -9.14 -10.46
C ALA A 82 18.09 -7.98 -11.44
N ILE A 83 18.39 -8.15 -12.73
CA ILE A 83 18.16 -7.15 -13.78
C ILE A 83 16.66 -6.91 -13.95
N HIS A 84 15.85 -7.98 -14.01
CA HIS A 84 14.40 -7.87 -14.12
C HIS A 84 13.77 -7.19 -12.90
N LEU A 85 14.29 -7.46 -11.70
CA LEU A 85 13.85 -6.80 -10.47
C LEU A 85 14.27 -5.32 -10.43
N SER A 86 15.47 -4.99 -10.91
CA SER A 86 15.98 -3.61 -10.85
C SER A 86 15.42 -2.73 -11.95
N TYR A 87 15.46 -3.17 -13.20
CA TYR A 87 14.99 -2.39 -14.34
C TYR A 87 13.50 -2.58 -14.55
N GLY A 88 13.03 -3.84 -14.60
CA GLY A 88 11.65 -4.14 -14.96
C GLY A 88 10.56 -3.56 -14.04
N ILE A 89 10.88 -3.10 -12.82
CA ILE A 89 9.97 -2.36 -11.94
C ILE A 89 10.18 -0.82 -12.03
N ARG A 90 11.42 -0.38 -12.30
CA ARG A 90 11.81 1.04 -12.16
C ARG A 90 11.68 1.84 -13.45
N SER A 91 11.84 1.21 -14.61
CA SER A 91 11.71 1.86 -15.91
C SER A 91 10.26 1.90 -16.38
N ASP A 92 9.89 3.00 -17.02
CA ASP A 92 8.54 3.23 -17.53
C ASP A 92 8.17 2.27 -18.67
N SER A 93 9.17 1.86 -19.46
CA SER A 93 9.09 0.86 -20.55
C SER A 93 9.36 -0.58 -20.08
N GLY A 94 9.59 -0.78 -18.77
CA GLY A 94 10.01 -2.08 -18.23
C GLY A 94 11.37 -2.51 -18.76
N ILE A 95 11.53 -3.80 -19.06
CA ILE A 95 12.86 -4.36 -19.35
C ILE A 95 13.48 -3.85 -20.66
N SER A 96 12.68 -3.28 -21.57
CA SER A 96 13.10 -2.83 -22.91
C SER A 96 14.31 -1.90 -22.91
N ASP A 97 14.48 -1.06 -21.87
CA ASP A 97 15.59 -0.10 -21.76
C ASP A 97 16.99 -0.75 -21.71
N VAL A 98 17.09 -2.04 -21.35
CA VAL A 98 18.37 -2.75 -21.23
C VAL A 98 18.55 -3.84 -22.29
N LEU A 99 17.63 -3.93 -23.26
CA LEU A 99 17.76 -4.91 -24.33
C LEU A 99 18.38 -4.30 -25.60
N ILE A 100 19.44 -4.94 -26.10
CA ILE A 100 20.05 -4.60 -27.41
C ILE A 100 19.24 -5.17 -28.57
N PRO A 101 19.31 -4.71 -29.82
CA PRO A 101 18.49 -5.22 -30.92
C PRO A 101 18.57 -6.75 -31.11
N ALA A 102 17.43 -7.45 -31.17
CA ALA A 102 17.36 -8.91 -31.33
C ALA A 102 17.58 -9.40 -32.77
N SER A 103 17.97 -10.67 -32.88
CA SER A 103 17.91 -11.45 -34.12
C SER A 103 16.48 -11.81 -34.55
N SER A 104 15.58 -12.12 -33.60
CA SER A 104 14.16 -12.39 -33.82
C SER A 104 13.27 -11.31 -33.21
N ILE A 105 12.81 -10.39 -34.05
CA ILE A 105 12.05 -9.20 -33.63
C ILE A 105 10.69 -9.58 -33.03
N PHE A 106 9.93 -10.46 -33.69
CA PHE A 106 8.54 -10.75 -33.34
C PHE A 106 8.34 -11.40 -31.94
N PRO A 107 8.98 -12.55 -31.60
CA PRO A 107 8.76 -13.19 -30.31
C PRO A 107 9.24 -12.32 -29.15
N ARG A 108 10.21 -11.44 -29.41
CA ARG A 108 10.73 -10.54 -28.41
C ARG A 108 9.79 -9.35 -28.13
N ILE A 109 9.26 -8.70 -29.16
CA ILE A 109 8.27 -7.62 -28.96
C ILE A 109 7.09 -8.16 -28.14
N VAL A 110 6.58 -9.34 -28.49
CA VAL A 110 5.49 -9.98 -27.74
C VAL A 110 5.89 -10.23 -26.29
N PHE A 111 7.11 -10.70 -26.03
CA PHE A 111 7.61 -10.91 -24.68
C PHE A 111 7.71 -9.61 -23.87
N GLU A 112 8.31 -8.55 -24.44
CA GLU A 112 8.47 -7.24 -23.81
C GLU A 112 7.12 -6.60 -23.48
N ASP A 113 6.19 -6.60 -24.45
CA ASP A 113 4.85 -6.02 -24.27
C ASP A 113 4.05 -6.78 -23.21
N LEU A 114 4.09 -8.12 -23.23
CA LEU A 114 3.43 -8.94 -22.22
C LEU A 114 4.06 -8.77 -20.83
N TYR A 115 5.40 -8.67 -20.76
CA TYR A 115 6.11 -8.41 -19.52
C TYR A 115 5.66 -7.09 -18.90
N TRP A 116 5.75 -6.00 -19.68
CA TRP A 116 5.39 -4.67 -19.21
C TRP A 116 3.92 -4.61 -18.81
N LEU A 117 3.01 -5.14 -19.65
CA LEU A 117 1.58 -5.14 -19.37
C LEU A 117 1.28 -5.90 -18.07
N ILE A 118 1.79 -7.12 -17.91
CA ILE A 118 1.46 -7.96 -16.76
C ILE A 118 2.08 -7.40 -15.46
N VAL A 119 3.35 -7.01 -15.49
CA VAL A 119 4.04 -6.48 -14.29
C VAL A 119 3.44 -5.13 -13.87
N SER A 120 3.29 -4.19 -14.80
CA SER A 120 2.75 -2.86 -14.50
C SER A 120 1.29 -2.92 -14.05
N LEU A 121 0.43 -3.68 -14.73
CA LEU A 121 -0.97 -3.84 -14.31
C LEU A 121 -1.07 -4.50 -12.93
N THR A 122 -0.24 -5.49 -12.65
CA THR A 122 -0.22 -6.16 -11.35
C THR A 122 0.19 -5.19 -10.25
N LEU A 123 1.27 -4.41 -10.44
CA LEU A 123 1.73 -3.45 -9.43
C LEU A 123 0.69 -2.34 -9.16
N VAL A 124 0.06 -1.79 -10.21
CA VAL A 124 -0.99 -0.77 -10.07
C VAL A 124 -2.23 -1.36 -9.40
N ALA A 125 -2.65 -2.57 -9.78
CA ALA A 125 -3.79 -3.26 -9.17
C ALA A 125 -3.54 -3.56 -7.67
N ILE A 126 -2.32 -3.97 -7.31
CA ILE A 126 -1.93 -4.20 -5.91
C ILE A 126 -2.01 -2.90 -5.11
N PHE A 127 -1.36 -1.83 -5.59
CA PHE A 127 -1.30 -0.57 -4.87
C PHE A 127 -2.69 0.05 -4.68
N SER A 128 -3.48 0.12 -5.76
CA SER A 128 -4.83 0.67 -5.71
C SER A 128 -5.78 -0.22 -4.90
N GLY A 129 -5.73 -1.53 -5.08
CA GLY A 129 -6.55 -2.49 -4.34
C GLY A 129 -6.35 -2.38 -2.83
N ILE A 130 -5.10 -2.39 -2.37
CA ILE A 130 -4.76 -2.28 -0.94
C ILE A 130 -5.26 -0.96 -0.33
N ILE A 131 -5.09 0.14 -1.05
CA ILE A 131 -5.54 1.46 -0.60
C ILE A 131 -7.07 1.49 -0.50
N ILE A 132 -7.77 0.98 -1.51
CA ILE A 132 -9.24 0.93 -1.55
C ILE A 132 -9.77 0.06 -0.40
N ASP A 133 -9.21 -1.14 -0.23
CA ASP A 133 -9.63 -2.07 0.82
C ASP A 133 -9.44 -1.46 2.21
N THR A 134 -8.29 -0.83 2.45
CA THR A 134 -8.03 -0.23 3.77
C THR A 134 -8.90 0.99 4.04
N PHE A 135 -9.16 1.84 3.04
CA PHE A 135 -10.12 2.93 3.21
C PHE A 135 -11.55 2.41 3.41
N GLY A 136 -11.88 1.28 2.81
CA GLY A 136 -13.11 0.53 3.07
C GLY A 136 -13.23 0.12 4.54
N GLU A 137 -12.21 -0.55 5.08
CA GLU A 137 -12.16 -1.03 6.47
C GLU A 137 -12.24 0.11 7.50
N LEU A 138 -11.50 1.20 7.27
CA LEU A 138 -11.54 2.38 8.14
C LEU A 138 -12.94 3.02 8.16
N ARG A 139 -13.63 3.04 7.02
CA ARG A 139 -15.01 3.55 6.92
C ARG A 139 -16.00 2.64 7.62
N GLU A 140 -15.85 1.33 7.49
CA GLU A 140 -16.69 0.35 8.17
C GLU A 140 -16.52 0.41 9.68
N THR A 141 -15.27 0.45 10.17
CA THR A 141 -14.96 0.61 11.59
C THR A 141 -15.61 1.88 12.17
N LYS A 142 -15.50 3.01 11.45
CA LYS A 142 -16.14 4.26 11.86
C LYS A 142 -17.67 4.12 11.94
N ARG A 143 -18.30 3.52 10.92
CA ARG A 143 -19.75 3.28 10.88
C ARG A 143 -20.21 2.34 11.98
N PHE A 144 -19.42 1.30 12.27
CA PHE A 144 -19.67 0.37 13.36
C PHE A 144 -19.71 1.13 14.68
N ILE A 145 -18.69 1.92 15.00
CA ILE A 145 -18.63 2.72 16.24
C ILE A 145 -19.81 3.70 16.32
N GLU A 146 -20.14 4.42 15.25
CA GLU A 146 -21.27 5.36 15.22
C GLU A 146 -22.62 4.66 15.45
N THR A 147 -22.83 3.52 14.80
CA THR A 147 -24.06 2.71 14.96
C THR A 147 -24.14 2.11 16.37
N ASP A 148 -23.00 1.74 16.92
CA ASP A 148 -22.91 1.16 18.25
C ASP A 148 -23.30 2.16 19.33
N MET A 149 -22.71 3.36 19.29
CA MET A 149 -23.06 4.46 20.18
C MET A 149 -24.52 4.92 20.03
N ALA A 150 -25.12 4.73 18.85
CA ALA A 150 -26.52 5.05 18.60
C ALA A 150 -27.49 3.97 19.09
N SER A 151 -27.05 2.72 19.22
CA SER A 151 -27.92 1.56 19.52
C SER A 151 -27.78 1.02 20.93
N ARG A 152 -26.71 1.32 21.66
CA ARG A 152 -26.51 0.94 23.06
C ARG A 152 -25.82 2.03 23.87
N CYS A 153 -26.12 2.10 25.15
CA CYS A 153 -25.44 3.02 26.06
C CYS A 153 -24.02 2.50 26.36
N PHE A 154 -23.01 3.37 26.21
CA PHE A 154 -21.61 3.03 26.47
C PHE A 154 -21.33 2.64 27.94
N ILE A 155 -22.04 3.26 28.90
CA ILE A 155 -21.79 3.08 30.34
C ILE A 155 -22.46 1.80 30.88
N CYS A 156 -23.74 1.58 30.59
CA CYS A 156 -24.50 0.46 31.16
C CYS A 156 -24.74 -0.71 30.18
N GLY A 157 -24.41 -0.56 28.90
CA GLY A 157 -24.58 -1.60 27.88
C GLY A 157 -26.02 -1.88 27.45
N LEU A 158 -27.02 -1.20 28.01
CA LEU A 158 -28.42 -1.38 27.64
C LEU A 158 -28.70 -0.84 26.23
N SER A 159 -29.53 -1.58 25.47
CA SER A 159 -29.91 -1.17 24.12
C SER A 159 -30.89 0.00 24.12
N ALA A 160 -30.84 0.83 23.09
CA ALA A 160 -31.74 1.96 22.91
C ALA A 160 -33.22 1.54 22.92
N SER A 161 -33.51 0.33 22.45
CA SER A 161 -34.85 -0.27 22.49
C SER A 161 -35.38 -0.53 23.91
N SER A 162 -34.51 -0.81 24.88
CA SER A 162 -34.93 -0.99 26.29
C SER A 162 -35.55 0.29 26.86
N PHE A 163 -35.14 1.45 26.35
CA PHE A 163 -35.64 2.76 26.76
C PHE A 163 -36.85 3.25 25.95
N GLN A 164 -37.35 2.46 24.98
CA GLN A 164 -38.59 2.81 24.26
C GLN A 164 -39.84 2.72 25.13
N LYS A 165 -39.80 1.91 26.21
CA LYS A 165 -40.93 1.76 27.15
C LYS A 165 -40.93 2.82 28.26
N GLU A 166 -39.81 3.51 28.46
CA GLU A 166 -39.70 4.56 29.47
C GLU A 166 -40.06 5.92 28.89
N ALA A 167 -40.77 6.74 29.68
CA ALA A 167 -41.30 8.04 29.25
C ALA A 167 -40.24 9.03 28.75
N TYR A 168 -38.97 8.80 29.09
CA TYR A 168 -37.90 9.77 28.88
C TYR A 168 -36.94 9.44 27.72
N GLY A 169 -36.94 8.19 27.22
CA GLY A 169 -36.21 7.76 26.03
C GLY A 169 -34.68 7.69 26.13
N PHE A 170 -34.06 6.96 25.17
CA PHE A 170 -32.61 6.72 25.12
C PHE A 170 -31.75 8.00 25.05
N ARG A 171 -32.24 9.04 24.37
CA ARG A 171 -31.49 10.29 24.16
C ARG A 171 -31.29 11.08 25.45
N ARG A 172 -32.27 11.06 26.36
CA ARG A 172 -32.13 11.68 27.69
C ARG A 172 -31.15 10.87 28.54
N HIS A 173 -31.28 9.55 28.53
CA HIS A 173 -30.40 8.64 29.29
C HIS A 173 -28.92 8.88 29.01
N ILE A 174 -28.50 8.96 27.74
CA ILE A 174 -27.08 9.19 27.39
C ILE A 174 -26.59 10.63 27.60
N ARG A 175 -27.48 11.59 27.88
CA ARG A 175 -27.13 13.01 28.02
C ARG A 175 -27.16 13.49 29.47
N GLU A 176 -28.09 12.97 30.26
CA GLU A 176 -28.31 13.40 31.65
C GLU A 176 -27.87 12.34 32.64
N ASP A 177 -28.30 11.08 32.46
CA ASP A 177 -28.03 10.03 33.43
C ASP A 177 -26.61 9.43 33.23
N HIS A 178 -26.30 9.00 32.01
CA HIS A 178 -25.05 8.33 31.61
C HIS A 178 -24.31 9.12 30.52
N HIS A 179 -24.03 10.38 30.81
CA HIS A 179 -23.20 11.20 29.93
C HIS A 179 -21.73 10.74 29.96
N MET A 180 -21.23 10.25 28.82
CA MET A 180 -19.91 9.63 28.70
C MET A 180 -18.77 10.47 29.29
N TRP A 181 -18.80 11.79 29.08
CA TRP A 181 -17.72 12.69 29.50
C TRP A 181 -17.68 12.96 31.01
N ASN A 182 -18.79 12.74 31.72
CA ASN A 182 -18.80 12.95 33.17
C ASN A 182 -17.85 11.97 33.88
N TYR A 183 -17.64 10.79 33.29
CA TYR A 183 -16.78 9.73 33.82
C TYR A 183 -15.28 9.92 33.51
N VAL A 184 -14.89 10.92 32.70
CA VAL A 184 -13.48 11.18 32.37
C VAL A 184 -12.80 12.05 33.43
N HIS A 185 -13.58 12.77 34.23
CA HIS A 185 -13.08 13.76 35.20
C HIS A 185 -13.36 13.38 36.67
N LEU A 186 -13.83 12.15 36.91
CA LEU A 186 -14.06 11.55 38.23
C LEU A 186 -12.88 10.65 38.60
#